data_AF-A0A7S0NUC4-F1
#
_entry.id   AF-A0A7S0NUC4-F1
#
_cell.length_a   1.000
_cell.length_b   1.000
_cell.length_c   1.000
_cell.angle_alpha   90.00
_cell.angle_beta   90.00
_cell.angle_gamma   90.00
#
_symmetry.space_group_name_H-M   'P 1'
#
loop_
_entity.id
_entity.type
_entity.pdbx_description
1 polymer ?
#
loop_
_entity_poly.entity_id
_entity_poly.type
_entity_poly.pdbx_seq_one_letter_code
_entity_poly.pdbx_strand_id
1 'polypeptide(L)'
;VAHLRVHILVGVSSCPSGRSIPMADNLANLDSIEPQVVLNTLKTRHSNDLIYTKNGSVLIAVNPYKRIPVYGDEMLQKFKASMALDREEPHIFAIAAASHRTMISEGTNQAVIISGESGAGKTESASFLLQYLRFVSNASEQLESRIYSSSPLTEAFGCAKTIRNDNSSRFGKFLMLQFDQSAKIQGASLSTYLLEKSRVSHVGPGERSYHIFYCLLRGSPAPQLKELRLGSGDPRDFKYLAGGEVGDPGGGRTDKALCGEVLQAL
;
A
#
# COMPACT_ATOMS: atom_id res chain seq x y z
N VAL A 1 -14.27 7.38 20.25
CA VAL A 1 -13.64 7.05 18.95
C VAL A 1 -12.40 7.93 18.82
N ALA A 2 -11.24 7.42 19.21
CA ALA A 2 -9.99 8.16 19.07
C ALA A 2 -9.54 8.10 17.61
N HIS A 3 -9.51 9.25 16.94
CA HIS A 3 -9.12 9.35 15.54
C HIS A 3 -7.61 9.55 15.44
N LEU A 4 -6.85 8.49 15.18
CA LEU A 4 -5.48 8.63 14.68
C LEU A 4 -5.55 8.87 13.17
N ARG A 5 -5.41 10.14 12.77
CA ARG A 5 -5.31 10.55 11.36
C ARG A 5 -3.85 10.45 10.93
N VAL A 6 -3.56 9.57 9.97
CA VAL A 6 -2.28 9.55 9.26
C VAL A 6 -2.56 9.80 7.79
N HIS A 7 -2.13 10.96 7.29
CA HIS A 7 -2.25 11.37 5.90
C HIS A 7 -0.86 11.46 5.28
N ILE A 8 -0.58 10.64 4.27
CA ILE A 8 0.61 10.72 3.43
C ILE A 8 0.25 11.55 2.19
N LEU A 9 0.97 12.66 1.97
CA LEU A 9 0.84 13.57 0.82
C LEU A 9 2.21 13.72 0.15
N VAL A 10 2.26 13.60 -1.18
CA VAL A 10 3.44 13.87 -2.01
C VAL A 10 3.00 14.75 -3.17
N GLY A 11 3.72 15.85 -3.41
CA GLY A 11 3.57 16.69 -4.59
C GLY A 11 4.90 17.39 -4.88
N VAL A 12 5.34 17.40 -6.15
CA VAL A 12 6.65 17.90 -6.59
C VAL A 12 6.48 19.04 -7.59
N SER A 13 7.16 20.18 -7.37
CA SER A 13 7.63 21.12 -8.41
C SER A 13 8.79 22.01 -7.88
N SER A 14 9.45 22.78 -8.75
CA SER A 14 10.90 23.16 -8.76
C SER A 14 11.37 24.45 -8.03
N CYS A 15 12.71 24.55 -7.86
CA CYS A 15 13.66 25.51 -7.19
C CYS A 15 13.55 27.05 -7.46
N PRO A 16 14.27 27.99 -6.74
CA PRO A 16 15.65 27.90 -6.17
C PRO A 16 16.04 28.58 -4.80
N SER A 17 17.24 28.17 -4.33
CA SER A 17 18.33 28.80 -3.51
C SER A 17 18.14 29.40 -2.10
N GLY A 18 19.01 28.97 -1.17
CA GLY A 18 19.79 29.94 -0.37
C GLY A 18 19.74 29.95 1.17
N ARG A 19 19.34 28.89 1.87
CA ARG A 19 19.52 28.76 3.35
C ARG A 19 19.89 27.32 3.71
N SER A 20 20.67 27.12 4.78
CA SER A 20 20.93 25.78 5.33
C SER A 20 19.59 25.12 5.65
N ILE A 21 19.20 24.14 4.85
CA ILE A 21 17.89 23.51 4.94
C ILE A 21 17.90 22.63 6.19
N PRO A 22 16.99 22.82 7.16
CA PRO A 22 16.96 21.99 8.35
C PRO A 22 16.78 20.53 7.97
N MET A 23 17.70 19.65 8.40
CA MET A 23 17.53 18.18 8.36
C MET A 23 16.60 17.73 9.49
N ALA A 24 15.46 18.41 9.65
CA ALA A 24 14.54 18.14 10.73
C ALA A 24 13.86 16.78 10.54
N ASP A 25 13.91 15.94 11.57
CA ASP A 25 13.20 14.66 11.60
C ASP A 25 11.69 14.84 11.80
N ASN A 26 11.28 15.97 12.39
CA ASN A 26 9.89 16.36 12.60
C ASN A 26 9.63 17.75 12.04
N LEU A 27 8.74 17.85 11.04
CA LEU A 27 8.33 19.10 10.42
C LEU A 27 7.66 20.06 11.41
N ALA A 28 7.08 19.56 12.50
CA ALA A 28 6.51 20.39 13.55
C ALA A 28 7.57 21.24 14.29
N ASN A 29 8.85 20.91 14.14
CA ASN A 29 9.97 21.64 14.73
C ASN A 29 10.57 22.69 13.78
N LEU A 30 9.97 22.90 12.60
CA LEU A 30 10.44 23.93 11.67
C LEU A 30 9.98 25.32 12.12
N ASP A 31 10.88 26.30 12.03
CA ASP A 31 10.58 27.70 12.35
C ASP A 31 9.54 28.32 11.40
N SER A 32 9.40 27.77 10.19
CA SER A 32 8.41 28.16 9.19
C SER A 32 7.77 26.93 8.53
N ILE A 33 6.43 26.92 8.46
CA ILE A 33 5.62 25.86 7.85
C ILE A 33 5.21 26.26 6.41
N GLU A 34 5.97 27.15 5.78
CA GLU A 34 5.75 27.50 4.38
C GLU A 34 5.88 26.25 3.48
N PRO A 35 5.00 26.06 2.48
CA PRO A 35 5.03 24.89 1.61
C PRO A 35 6.41 24.64 0.98
N GLN A 36 7.13 25.71 0.64
CA GLN A 36 8.46 25.60 0.05
C GLN A 36 9.50 25.06 1.04
N VAL A 37 9.44 25.45 2.31
CA VAL A 37 10.36 24.98 3.36
C VAL A 37 10.13 23.49 3.63
N VAL A 38 8.86 23.09 3.73
CA VAL A 38 8.49 21.67 3.88
C VAL A 38 8.96 20.85 2.70
N LEU A 39 8.68 21.30 1.47
CA LEU A 39 9.09 20.60 0.25
C LEU A 39 10.61 20.48 0.14
N ASN A 40 11.34 21.55 0.42
CA ASN A 40 12.81 21.54 0.41
C ASN A 40 13.38 20.59 1.46
N THR A 41 12.79 20.56 2.66
CA THR A 41 13.18 19.62 3.72
C THR A 41 13.00 18.17 3.27
N LEU A 42 11.81 17.84 2.75
CA LEU A 42 11.52 16.48 2.25
C LEU A 42 12.45 16.09 1.09
N LYS A 43 12.74 17.01 0.16
CA LYS A 43 13.69 16.78 -0.95
C LYS A 43 15.10 16.49 -0.44
N THR A 44 15.61 17.29 0.48
CA THR A 44 16.97 17.11 1.04
C THR A 44 17.06 15.80 1.82
N ARG A 45 16.04 15.45 2.61
CA ARG A 45 16.01 14.15 3.31
C ARG A 45 15.99 12.98 2.33
N HIS A 46 15.13 13.05 1.31
CA HIS A 46 15.02 12.01 0.27
C HIS A 46 16.32 11.83 -0.52
N SER A 47 17.03 12.92 -0.85
CA SER A 47 18.33 12.83 -1.53
C SER A 47 19.44 12.18 -0.69
N ASN A 48 19.24 12.07 0.63
CA ASN A 48 20.12 11.38 1.57
C ASN A 48 19.56 10.03 2.02
N ASP A 49 18.61 9.45 1.27
CA ASP A 49 17.95 8.17 1.57
C ASP A 49 17.15 8.13 2.88
N LEU A 50 16.86 9.30 3.46
CA LEU A 50 15.97 9.45 4.61
C LEU A 50 14.52 9.61 4.13
N ILE A 51 13.86 8.49 3.89
CA ILE A 51 12.52 8.46 3.28
C ILE A 51 11.37 8.78 4.25
N TYR A 52 11.64 8.75 5.55
CA TYR A 52 10.64 8.96 6.60
C TYR A 52 10.85 10.31 7.28
N THR A 53 9.76 11.05 7.47
CA THR A 53 9.75 12.34 8.18
C THR A 53 8.48 12.44 9.02
N LYS A 54 8.59 12.85 10.28
CA LYS A 54 7.42 13.09 11.15
C LYS A 54 6.81 14.46 10.88
N ASN A 55 5.51 14.56 11.13
CA ASN A 55 4.78 15.80 11.23
C ASN A 55 3.75 15.65 12.36
N GLY A 56 4.17 15.92 13.59
CA GLY A 56 3.38 15.58 14.78
C GLY A 56 3.12 14.06 14.87
N SER A 57 1.85 13.66 14.86
CA SER A 57 1.42 12.25 14.87
C SER A 57 1.42 11.58 13.50
N VAL A 58 1.70 12.34 12.43
CA VAL A 58 1.70 11.83 11.06
C VAL A 58 3.12 11.42 10.66
N LEU A 59 3.25 10.27 10.02
CA LEU A 59 4.48 9.85 9.34
C LEU A 59 4.34 10.10 7.84
N ILE A 60 5.24 10.89 7.28
CA ILE A 60 5.38 11.10 5.84
C ILE A 60 6.43 10.11 5.34
N ALA A 61 6.03 9.27 4.38
CA ALA A 61 6.91 8.34 3.68
C ALA A 61 7.02 8.75 2.21
N VAL A 62 8.24 8.98 1.73
CA VAL A 62 8.52 9.32 0.32
C VAL A 62 9.13 8.11 -0.37
N ASN A 63 8.46 7.57 -1.38
CA ASN A 63 8.91 6.35 -2.07
C ASN A 63 10.32 6.55 -2.69
N PRO A 64 11.33 5.75 -2.31
CA PRO A 64 12.68 5.87 -2.86
C PRO A 64 12.82 5.33 -4.29
N TYR A 65 11.88 4.51 -4.78
CA TYR A 65 12.00 3.76 -6.05
C TYR A 65 13.29 2.90 -6.16
N LYS A 66 13.91 2.61 -5.02
CA LYS A 66 15.08 1.74 -4.88
C LYS A 66 15.01 1.01 -3.53
N ARG A 67 15.73 -0.09 -3.41
CA ARG A 67 15.90 -0.77 -2.11
C ARG A 67 16.82 0.06 -1.22
N ILE A 68 16.43 0.23 0.04
CA ILE A 68 17.23 0.85 1.08
C ILE A 68 17.29 -0.10 2.29
N PRO A 69 18.45 -0.24 2.95
CA PRO A 69 18.65 -1.24 4.02
C PRO A 69 18.13 -0.77 5.39
N VAL A 70 16.87 -0.29 5.47
CA VAL A 70 16.29 0.28 6.70
C VAL A 70 15.28 -0.64 7.41
N TYR A 71 15.09 -1.87 6.91
CA TYR A 71 14.07 -2.82 7.37
C TYR A 71 14.63 -4.14 7.90
N GLY A 72 15.95 -4.20 8.16
CA GLY A 72 16.62 -5.41 8.64
C GLY A 72 16.38 -5.71 10.12
N ASP A 73 16.85 -6.86 10.57
CA ASP A 73 16.69 -7.33 11.96
C ASP A 73 17.27 -6.37 13.00
N GLU A 74 18.38 -5.71 12.68
CA GLU A 74 18.98 -4.68 13.55
C GLU A 74 17.98 -3.54 13.83
N MET A 75 17.25 -3.10 12.81
CA MET A 75 16.24 -2.05 12.93
C MET A 75 15.01 -2.53 13.70
N LEU A 76 14.59 -3.78 13.51
CA LEU A 76 13.52 -4.40 14.30
C LEU A 76 13.88 -4.44 15.79
N GLN A 77 15.10 -4.87 16.12
CA GLN A 77 15.61 -4.90 17.50
C GLN A 77 15.75 -3.49 18.07
N LYS A 78 16.25 -2.53 17.29
CA LYS A 78 16.34 -1.11 17.69
C LYS A 78 14.98 -0.58 18.13
N PHE A 79 13.94 -0.75 17.31
CA PHE A 79 12.60 -0.25 17.63
C PHE A 79 11.87 -1.05 18.71
N LYS A 80 12.25 -2.31 18.94
CA LYS A 80 11.77 -3.09 20.09
C LYS A 80 12.45 -2.64 21.40
N ALA A 81 13.75 -2.33 21.37
CA ALA A 81 14.48 -1.82 22.53
C ALA A 81 14.12 -0.36 22.85
N SER A 82 13.84 0.45 21.82
CA SER A 82 13.43 1.85 21.98
C SER A 82 12.00 2.02 22.52
N MET A 83 11.28 0.93 22.81
CA MET A 83 9.95 0.96 23.43
C MET A 83 9.91 1.80 24.73
N ALA A 84 11.07 2.11 25.32
CA ALA A 84 11.26 2.89 26.54
C ALA A 84 11.65 4.38 26.36
N LEU A 85 11.84 4.92 25.14
CA LEU A 85 12.39 6.27 24.94
C LEU A 85 11.49 7.20 24.10
N ASP A 86 11.26 8.42 24.60
CA ASP A 86 10.43 9.50 24.00
C ASP A 86 10.99 10.12 22.70
N ARG A 87 12.11 9.61 22.18
CA ARG A 87 12.75 10.10 20.94
C ARG A 87 12.79 9.00 19.89
N GLU A 88 11.62 8.64 19.38
CA GLU A 88 11.56 7.74 18.23
C GLU A 88 11.92 8.50 16.95
N GLU A 89 13.01 8.08 16.29
CA GLU A 89 13.34 8.48 14.92
C GLU A 89 12.15 8.20 13.97
N PRO A 90 11.99 8.99 12.89
CA PRO A 90 10.91 8.79 11.94
C PRO A 90 11.09 7.46 11.22
N HIS A 91 10.20 6.50 11.48
CA HIS A 91 10.20 5.20 10.82
C HIS A 91 8.83 4.54 10.88
N ILE A 92 8.51 3.66 9.94
CA ILE A 92 7.24 2.90 9.96
C ILE A 92 7.16 1.94 11.16
N PHE A 93 8.29 1.37 11.57
CA PHE A 93 8.38 0.54 12.77
C PHE A 93 8.08 1.34 14.05
N ALA A 94 8.39 2.65 14.08
CA ALA A 94 8.01 3.51 15.20
C ALA A 94 6.48 3.59 15.35
N ILE A 95 5.76 3.75 14.23
CA ILE A 95 4.29 3.77 14.22
C ILE A 95 3.71 2.42 14.65
N ALA A 96 4.31 1.32 14.19
CA ALA A 96 3.91 -0.04 14.57
C ALA A 96 4.15 -0.29 16.08
N ALA A 97 5.31 0.10 16.60
CA ALA A 97 5.68 0.00 18.01
C ALA A 97 4.75 0.82 18.91
N ALA A 98 4.52 2.09 18.56
CA ALA A 98 3.61 2.96 19.28
C ALA A 98 2.19 2.39 19.32
N SER A 99 1.68 1.90 18.18
CA SER A 99 0.35 1.28 18.11
C SER A 99 0.28 0.03 18.99
N HIS A 100 1.25 -0.89 18.89
CA HIS A 100 1.28 -2.11 19.71
C HIS A 100 1.38 -1.80 21.20
N ARG A 101 2.20 -0.82 21.60
CA ARG A 101 2.34 -0.37 22.99
C ARG A 101 1.04 0.22 23.52
N THR A 102 0.42 1.16 22.81
CA THR A 102 -0.84 1.80 23.24
C THR A 102 -1.96 0.77 23.37
N MET A 103 -2.02 -0.20 22.46
CA MET A 103 -2.97 -1.32 22.55
C MET A 103 -2.82 -2.10 23.86
N ILE A 104 -1.58 -2.36 24.30
CA ILE A 104 -1.28 -3.08 25.55
C ILE A 104 -1.55 -2.20 26.77
N SER A 105 -1.01 -0.98 26.79
CA SER A 105 -1.04 -0.12 27.97
C SER A 105 -2.43 0.42 28.28
N GLU A 106 -3.23 0.72 27.25
CA GLU A 106 -4.57 1.28 27.40
C GLU A 106 -5.67 0.23 27.24
N GLY A 107 -5.37 -0.95 26.70
CA GLY A 107 -6.37 -1.97 26.40
C GLY A 107 -7.35 -1.55 25.30
N THR A 108 -6.95 -0.63 24.40
CA THR A 108 -7.81 -0.06 23.36
C THR A 108 -7.41 -0.51 21.96
N ASN A 109 -8.40 -0.70 21.08
CA ASN A 109 -8.17 -1.04 19.68
C ASN A 109 -7.46 0.11 18.94
N GLN A 110 -6.48 -0.23 18.11
CA GLN A 110 -5.70 0.72 17.33
C GLN A 110 -6.03 0.66 15.84
N ALA A 111 -5.83 1.77 15.15
CA ALA A 111 -6.02 1.86 13.71
C ALA A 111 -4.88 2.67 13.08
N VAL A 112 -4.25 2.11 12.05
CA VAL A 112 -3.26 2.80 11.22
C VAL A 112 -3.83 2.99 9.83
N ILE A 113 -3.87 4.24 9.37
CA ILE A 113 -4.40 4.62 8.07
C ILE A 113 -3.23 4.94 7.15
N ILE A 114 -3.12 4.24 6.02
CA ILE A 114 -2.08 4.47 5.03
C ILE A 114 -2.74 5.03 3.76
N SER A 115 -2.63 6.35 3.59
CA SER A 115 -3.15 7.04 2.41
C SER A 115 -2.05 7.33 1.38
N GLY A 116 -2.43 7.88 0.23
CA GLY A 116 -1.48 8.33 -0.79
C GLY A 116 -1.91 7.94 -2.19
N GLU A 117 -1.31 8.58 -3.18
CA GLU A 117 -1.57 8.30 -4.60
C GLU A 117 -1.16 6.88 -5.00
N SER A 118 -1.61 6.45 -6.17
CA SER A 118 -1.24 5.14 -6.70
C SER A 118 0.27 5.10 -6.96
N GLY A 119 0.96 4.05 -6.49
CA GLY A 119 2.43 3.97 -6.54
C GLY A 119 3.19 4.68 -5.41
N ALA A 120 2.50 5.36 -4.48
CA ALA A 120 3.15 6.06 -3.36
C ALA A 120 3.82 5.16 -2.31
N GLY A 121 3.71 3.82 -2.42
CA GLY A 121 4.29 2.87 -1.46
C GLY A 121 3.37 2.44 -0.32
N LYS A 122 2.04 2.56 -0.49
CA LYS A 122 1.05 2.17 0.53
C LYS A 122 1.17 0.68 0.92
N THR A 123 1.20 -0.20 -0.08
CA THR A 123 1.30 -1.66 0.12
C THR A 123 2.61 -2.04 0.79
N GLU A 124 3.74 -1.48 0.34
CA GLU A 124 5.05 -1.70 0.96
C GLU A 124 5.08 -1.19 2.40
N SER A 125 4.50 -0.02 2.68
CA SER A 125 4.44 0.51 4.05
C SER A 125 3.59 -0.38 4.97
N ALA A 126 2.48 -0.93 4.47
CA ALA A 126 1.67 -1.91 5.19
C ALA A 126 2.47 -3.20 5.45
N SER A 127 3.30 -3.63 4.49
CA SER A 127 4.23 -4.76 4.64
C SER A 127 5.13 -4.60 5.83
N PHE A 128 5.89 -3.49 5.86
CA PHE A 128 6.87 -3.26 6.90
C PHE A 128 6.20 -3.06 8.27
N LEU A 129 5.02 -2.45 8.31
CA LEU A 129 4.22 -2.38 9.53
C LEU A 129 3.86 -3.78 10.05
N LEU A 130 3.39 -4.67 9.15
CA LEU A 130 3.06 -6.05 9.50
C LEU A 130 4.30 -6.82 9.94
N GLN A 131 5.43 -6.69 9.24
CA GLN A 131 6.72 -7.30 9.59
C GLN A 131 7.10 -7.01 11.04
N TYR A 132 7.03 -5.75 11.46
CA TYR A 132 7.32 -5.36 12.85
C TYR A 132 6.34 -5.98 13.84
N LEU A 133 5.04 -5.90 13.58
CA LEU A 133 4.01 -6.48 14.47
C LEU A 133 4.18 -7.99 14.63
N ARG A 134 4.54 -8.68 13.54
CA ARG A 134 4.85 -10.11 13.53
C ARG A 134 6.06 -10.43 14.39
N PHE A 135 7.13 -9.64 14.23
CA PHE A 135 8.37 -9.76 14.99
C PHE A 135 8.15 -9.60 16.50
N VAL A 136 7.44 -8.55 16.95
CA VAL A 136 7.18 -8.37 18.39
C VAL A 136 6.21 -9.40 18.96
N SER A 137 5.31 -9.93 18.13
CA SER A 137 4.35 -10.97 18.53
C SER A 137 4.93 -12.39 18.51
N ASN A 138 6.17 -12.57 18.03
CA ASN A 138 6.76 -13.88 17.69
C ASN A 138 5.83 -14.73 16.80
N ALA A 139 5.13 -14.09 15.87
CA ALA A 139 4.17 -14.76 15.00
C ALA A 139 4.89 -15.39 13.79
N SER A 140 4.35 -16.52 13.34
CA SER A 140 4.83 -17.27 12.17
C SER A 140 4.82 -16.41 10.90
N GLU A 141 5.79 -16.66 10.01
CA GLU A 141 5.84 -16.02 8.69
C GLU A 141 4.65 -16.35 7.79
N GLN A 142 3.94 -17.45 8.11
CA GLN A 142 2.79 -17.91 7.36
C GLN A 142 1.64 -16.89 7.32
N LEU A 143 1.52 -16.02 8.32
CA LEU A 143 0.49 -14.98 8.33
C LEU A 143 0.72 -13.98 7.20
N GLU A 144 1.95 -13.49 7.09
CA GLU A 144 2.33 -12.54 6.06
C GLU A 144 2.26 -13.19 4.67
N SER A 145 2.74 -14.43 4.54
CA SER A 145 2.66 -15.15 3.27
C SER A 145 1.22 -15.37 2.80
N ARG A 146 0.27 -15.65 3.72
CA ARG A 146 -1.16 -15.79 3.38
C ARG A 146 -1.81 -14.46 3.00
N ILE A 147 -1.44 -13.37 3.68
CA ILE A 147 -1.91 -12.03 3.30
C ILE A 147 -1.38 -11.68 1.90
N TYR A 148 -0.12 -11.97 1.61
CA TYR A 148 0.46 -11.75 0.28
C TYR A 148 -0.07 -12.67 -0.79
N SER A 149 -0.30 -13.94 -0.51
CA SER A 149 -0.88 -14.87 -1.48
C SER A 149 -2.28 -14.43 -1.92
N SER A 150 -3.00 -13.67 -1.08
CA SER A 150 -4.28 -13.06 -1.47
C SER A 150 -4.15 -11.82 -2.38
N SER A 151 -2.94 -11.30 -2.59
CA SER A 151 -2.72 -10.08 -3.37
C SER A 151 -3.10 -10.22 -4.84
N PRO A 152 -2.66 -11.27 -5.58
CA PRO A 152 -3.10 -11.48 -6.96
C PRO A 152 -4.63 -11.57 -7.09
N LEU A 153 -5.31 -12.22 -6.14
CA LEU A 153 -6.77 -12.30 -6.10
C LEU A 153 -7.40 -10.91 -5.95
N THR A 154 -7.02 -10.17 -4.91
CA THR A 154 -7.58 -8.84 -4.67
C THR A 154 -7.21 -7.82 -5.76
N GLU A 155 -6.05 -7.99 -6.41
CA GLU A 155 -5.64 -7.19 -7.55
C GLU A 155 -6.48 -7.50 -8.80
N ALA A 156 -6.68 -8.78 -9.13
CA ALA A 156 -7.47 -9.16 -10.30
C ALA A 156 -8.92 -8.62 -10.20
N PHE A 157 -9.55 -8.75 -9.03
CA PHE A 157 -10.94 -8.34 -8.84
C PHE A 157 -11.14 -6.87 -8.51
N GLY A 158 -10.11 -6.17 -8.03
CA GLY A 158 -10.25 -4.82 -7.47
C GLY A 158 -9.35 -3.76 -8.09
N CYS A 159 -8.38 -4.14 -8.93
CA CYS A 159 -7.56 -3.19 -9.67
C CYS A 159 -7.98 -3.10 -11.14
N ALA A 160 -7.73 -1.93 -11.71
CA ALA A 160 -7.96 -1.65 -13.12
C ALA A 160 -6.95 -0.62 -13.65
N LYS A 161 -6.77 -0.61 -14.97
CA LYS A 161 -6.04 0.47 -15.64
C LYS A 161 -6.87 1.75 -15.67
N THR A 162 -6.23 2.83 -15.29
CA THR A 162 -6.71 4.22 -15.38
C THR A 162 -5.75 5.03 -16.24
N ILE A 163 -6.12 6.25 -16.61
CA ILE A 163 -5.27 7.16 -17.40
C ILE A 163 -3.88 7.37 -16.77
N ARG A 164 -3.79 7.33 -15.42
CA ARG A 164 -2.56 7.67 -14.68
C ARG A 164 -1.81 6.45 -14.16
N ASN A 165 -2.43 5.28 -14.14
CA ASN A 165 -1.86 4.09 -13.52
C ASN A 165 -2.50 2.81 -14.08
N ASP A 166 -1.64 1.91 -14.56
CA ASP A 166 -2.00 0.65 -15.18
C ASP A 166 -2.60 -0.39 -14.21
N ASN A 167 -2.40 -0.20 -12.90
CA ASN A 167 -2.81 -1.10 -11.83
C ASN A 167 -3.35 -0.32 -10.60
N SER A 168 -4.36 0.52 -10.83
CA SER A 168 -4.97 1.35 -9.79
C SER A 168 -5.96 0.54 -8.95
N SER A 169 -5.76 0.46 -7.63
CA SER A 169 -6.77 -0.08 -6.71
C SER A 169 -8.03 0.79 -6.73
N ARG A 170 -9.17 0.18 -7.08
CA ARG A 170 -10.49 0.84 -7.13
C ARG A 170 -11.39 0.43 -5.95
N PHE A 171 -10.75 0.08 -4.83
CA PHE A 171 -11.34 -0.34 -3.57
C PHE A 171 -10.36 -0.04 -2.44
N GLY A 172 -10.89 0.12 -1.24
CA GLY A 172 -10.11 0.12 -0.02
C GLY A 172 -9.89 -1.29 0.53
N LYS A 173 -8.74 -1.50 1.17
CA LYS A 173 -8.38 -2.73 1.90
C LYS A 173 -8.27 -2.42 3.38
N PHE A 174 -8.92 -3.22 4.21
CA PHE A 174 -8.86 -3.14 5.66
C PHE A 174 -8.37 -4.48 6.21
N LEU A 175 -7.13 -4.50 6.71
CA LEU A 175 -6.56 -5.64 7.40
C LEU A 175 -6.74 -5.44 8.90
N MET A 176 -7.54 -6.30 9.53
CA MET A 176 -7.73 -6.35 10.97
C MET A 176 -6.85 -7.46 11.54
N LEU A 177 -5.90 -7.11 12.39
CA LEU A 177 -5.13 -8.07 13.18
C LEU A 177 -5.79 -8.22 14.55
N GLN A 178 -5.92 -9.47 15.01
CA GLN A 178 -6.50 -9.82 16.29
C GLN A 178 -5.39 -10.28 17.23
N PHE A 179 -5.37 -9.72 18.44
CA PHE A 179 -4.36 -10.01 19.45
C PHE A 179 -5.01 -10.67 20.67
N ASP A 180 -4.29 -11.60 21.29
CA ASP A 180 -4.67 -12.18 22.58
C ASP A 180 -4.29 -11.26 23.76
N GLN A 181 -4.63 -11.67 24.98
CA GLN A 181 -4.29 -10.94 26.20
C GLN A 181 -2.78 -10.85 26.47
N SER A 182 -1.97 -11.69 25.82
CA SER A 182 -0.50 -11.65 25.87
C SER A 182 0.09 -10.81 24.73
N ALA A 183 -0.74 -10.04 24.03
CA ALA A 183 -0.38 -9.18 22.91
C ALA A 183 0.26 -9.92 21.71
N LYS A 184 -0.08 -11.21 21.55
CA LYS A 184 0.33 -12.02 20.40
C LYS A 184 -0.76 -12.06 19.35
N ILE A 185 -0.37 -12.08 18.09
CA ILE A 185 -1.32 -12.20 16.99
C ILE A 185 -1.99 -13.58 17.02
N GLN A 186 -3.31 -13.58 17.19
CA GLN A 186 -4.16 -14.78 17.17
C GLN A 186 -4.77 -15.02 15.78
N GLY A 187 -5.03 -13.95 15.02
CA GLY A 187 -5.72 -14.05 13.75
C GLY A 187 -5.65 -12.75 12.94
N ALA A 188 -6.12 -12.84 11.69
CA ALA A 188 -6.27 -11.70 10.81
C ALA A 188 -7.50 -11.83 9.92
N SER A 189 -8.14 -10.72 9.60
CA SER A 189 -9.24 -10.63 8.65
C SER A 189 -8.96 -9.52 7.65
N LEU A 190 -9.07 -9.83 6.36
CA LEU A 190 -8.97 -8.86 5.28
C LEU A 190 -10.37 -8.56 4.76
N SER A 191 -10.79 -7.30 4.85
CA SER A 191 -12.04 -6.80 4.31
C SER A 191 -11.79 -5.79 3.20
N THR A 192 -12.67 -5.76 2.21
CA THR A 192 -12.63 -4.78 1.12
C THR A 192 -13.81 -3.82 1.23
N TYR A 193 -13.61 -2.54 0.92
CA TYR A 193 -14.67 -1.52 1.00
C TYR A 193 -14.63 -0.57 -0.20
N LEU A 194 -15.78 0.06 -0.49
CA LEU A 194 -15.92 1.10 -1.51
C LEU A 194 -15.38 0.72 -2.90
N LEU A 195 -15.68 -0.51 -3.35
CA LEU A 195 -15.42 -0.91 -4.74
C LEU A 195 -16.14 0.04 -5.70
N GLU A 196 -15.43 0.56 -6.70
CA GLU A 196 -16.01 1.37 -7.77
C GLU A 196 -16.87 0.51 -8.69
N LYS A 197 -18.12 0.25 -8.28
CA LYS A 197 -19.05 -0.64 -8.99
C LYS A 197 -19.38 -0.15 -10.41
N SER A 198 -19.41 1.17 -10.61
CA SER A 198 -19.70 1.77 -11.92
C SER A 198 -18.75 1.27 -13.02
N ARG A 199 -17.47 1.04 -12.69
CA ARG A 199 -16.43 0.56 -13.61
C ARG A 199 -16.74 -0.77 -14.30
N VAL A 200 -17.58 -1.61 -13.67
CA VAL A 200 -18.03 -2.88 -14.28
C VAL A 200 -18.88 -2.63 -15.53
N SER A 201 -19.64 -1.53 -15.55
CA SER A 201 -20.62 -1.24 -16.61
C SER A 201 -20.20 -0.11 -17.54
N HIS A 202 -19.34 0.80 -17.07
CA HIS A 202 -18.89 1.98 -17.79
C HIS A 202 -17.39 2.14 -17.62
N VAL A 203 -16.67 2.19 -18.72
CA VAL A 203 -15.22 2.41 -18.75
C VAL A 203 -14.95 3.67 -19.56
N GLY A 204 -14.12 4.57 -19.03
CA GLY A 204 -13.74 5.80 -19.71
C GLY A 204 -12.76 5.55 -20.86
N PRO A 205 -12.67 6.47 -21.84
CA PRO A 205 -11.66 6.40 -22.90
C PRO A 205 -10.24 6.30 -22.31
N GLY A 206 -9.45 5.34 -22.79
CA GLY A 206 -8.09 5.09 -22.31
C GLY A 206 -8.00 4.37 -20.95
N GLU A 207 -9.12 3.93 -20.38
CA GLU A 207 -9.15 3.09 -19.18
C GLU A 207 -9.55 1.65 -19.51
N ARG A 208 -9.36 0.74 -18.54
CA ARG A 208 -9.87 -0.64 -18.62
C ARG A 208 -10.93 -0.89 -17.55
N SER A 209 -11.70 -1.95 -17.74
CA SER A 209 -12.44 -2.57 -16.64
C SER A 209 -11.48 -3.33 -15.70
N TYR A 210 -12.02 -4.02 -14.70
CA TYR A 210 -11.22 -4.81 -13.76
C TYR A 210 -10.42 -5.92 -14.45
N HIS A 211 -9.20 -6.17 -13.97
CA HIS A 211 -8.27 -7.11 -14.61
C HIS A 211 -8.82 -8.53 -14.71
N ILE A 212 -9.68 -8.96 -13.79
CA ILE A 212 -10.27 -10.30 -13.78
C ILE A 212 -11.02 -10.63 -15.08
N PHE A 213 -11.68 -9.66 -15.71
CA PHE A 213 -12.37 -9.90 -16.98
C PHE A 213 -11.40 -10.28 -18.08
N TYR A 214 -10.25 -9.61 -18.14
CA TYR A 214 -9.25 -9.85 -19.15
C TYR A 214 -8.39 -11.09 -18.83
N CYS A 215 -8.11 -11.36 -17.56
CA CYS A 215 -7.55 -12.66 -17.12
C CYS A 215 -8.46 -13.81 -17.53
N LEU A 216 -9.77 -13.73 -17.28
CA LEU A 216 -10.70 -14.78 -17.70
C LEU A 216 -10.66 -14.99 -19.21
N LEU A 217 -10.75 -13.92 -19.99
CA LEU A 217 -10.81 -14.00 -21.46
C LEU A 217 -9.49 -14.47 -22.11
N ARG A 218 -8.34 -14.08 -21.57
CA ARG A 218 -7.01 -14.35 -22.16
C ARG A 218 -6.24 -15.49 -21.50
N GLY A 219 -6.56 -15.78 -20.26
CA GLY A 219 -5.93 -16.83 -19.45
C GLY A 219 -6.63 -18.19 -19.56
N SER A 220 -7.92 -18.21 -19.93
CA SER A 220 -8.66 -19.48 -20.03
C SER A 220 -8.37 -20.23 -21.33
N PRO A 221 -8.27 -21.57 -21.29
CA PRO A 221 -8.15 -22.39 -22.50
C PRO A 221 -9.46 -22.42 -23.29
N ALA A 222 -9.38 -22.68 -24.59
CA ALA A 222 -10.53 -22.66 -25.51
C ALA A 222 -11.74 -23.53 -25.07
N PRO A 223 -11.56 -24.74 -24.49
CA PRO A 223 -12.69 -25.52 -23.97
C PRO A 223 -13.48 -24.79 -22.88
N GLN A 224 -12.79 -24.10 -21.96
CA GLN A 224 -13.40 -23.35 -20.88
C GLN A 224 -14.13 -22.10 -21.40
N LEU A 225 -13.55 -21.39 -22.37
CA LEU A 225 -14.22 -20.26 -23.03
C LEU A 225 -15.52 -20.71 -23.73
N LYS A 226 -15.50 -21.88 -24.38
CA LYS A 226 -16.69 -22.47 -25.03
C LYS A 226 -17.76 -22.86 -24.01
N GLU A 227 -17.37 -23.50 -22.91
CA GLU A 227 -18.27 -23.86 -21.81
C GLU A 227 -18.97 -22.64 -21.22
N LEU A 228 -18.20 -21.58 -20.95
CA LEU A 228 -18.69 -20.31 -20.40
C LEU A 228 -19.38 -19.42 -21.45
N ARG A 229 -19.47 -19.86 -22.71
CA ARG A 229 -20.06 -19.12 -23.84
C ARG A 229 -19.42 -17.75 -24.07
N LEU A 230 -18.10 -17.66 -23.89
CA LEU A 230 -17.30 -16.43 -24.04
C LEU A 230 -16.74 -16.23 -25.45
N GLY A 231 -17.24 -16.99 -26.43
CA GLY A 231 -16.92 -16.80 -27.84
C GLY A 231 -15.43 -16.91 -28.15
N SER A 232 -14.89 -15.90 -28.84
CA SER A 232 -13.49 -15.82 -29.24
C SER A 232 -12.52 -15.49 -28.09
N GLY A 233 -13.05 -15.03 -26.95
CA GLY A 233 -12.25 -14.42 -25.89
C GLY A 233 -11.78 -13.00 -26.22
N ASP A 234 -12.21 -12.37 -27.32
CA ASP A 234 -11.89 -10.95 -27.60
C ASP A 234 -12.72 -10.05 -26.65
N PRO A 235 -12.09 -9.21 -25.81
CA PRO A 235 -12.81 -8.24 -24.98
C PRO A 235 -13.77 -7.34 -25.77
N ARG A 236 -13.51 -7.09 -27.07
CA ARG A 236 -14.38 -6.27 -27.94
C ARG A 236 -15.75 -6.88 -28.18
N ASP A 237 -15.90 -8.20 -28.01
CA ASP A 237 -17.19 -8.89 -28.16
C ASP A 237 -18.18 -8.53 -27.03
N PHE A 238 -17.70 -7.87 -25.97
CA PHE A 238 -18.49 -7.55 -24.79
C PHE A 238 -18.65 -6.04 -24.58
N LYS A 239 -19.90 -5.57 -24.58
CA LYS A 239 -20.24 -4.14 -24.46
C LYS A 239 -19.58 -3.41 -23.29
N TYR A 240 -19.50 -4.07 -22.14
CA TYR A 240 -18.89 -3.53 -20.91
C TYR A 240 -17.36 -3.43 -20.91
N LEU A 241 -16.68 -3.99 -21.92
CA LEU A 241 -15.22 -3.92 -22.10
C LEU A 241 -14.85 -3.14 -23.36
N ALA A 242 -15.69 -3.21 -24.40
CA ALA A 242 -15.46 -2.60 -25.70
C ALA A 242 -15.34 -1.07 -25.68
N GLY A 243 -15.91 -0.39 -24.67
CA GLY A 243 -15.83 1.07 -24.51
C GLY A 243 -14.48 1.59 -23.98
N GLY A 244 -13.60 0.70 -23.51
CA GLY A 244 -12.29 1.05 -22.96
C GLY A 244 -11.12 0.53 -23.80
N GLU A 245 -9.93 0.60 -23.23
CA GLU A 245 -8.75 -0.06 -23.77
C GLU A 245 -8.88 -1.58 -23.63
N VAL A 246 -8.52 -2.29 -24.69
CA VAL A 246 -8.59 -3.76 -24.71
C VAL A 246 -7.22 -4.42 -24.66
N GLY A 247 -6.12 -3.67 -24.80
CA GLY A 247 -4.75 -4.17 -24.69
C GLY A 247 -4.40 -4.67 -23.30
N ASP A 248 -3.19 -5.22 -23.14
CA ASP A 248 -2.62 -5.47 -21.80
C ASP A 248 -2.55 -4.15 -21.00
N PRO A 249 -2.52 -4.21 -19.65
CA PRO A 249 -2.65 -3.01 -18.83
C PRO A 249 -1.47 -2.05 -19.01
N GLY A 250 -0.29 -2.57 -19.33
CA GLY A 250 0.98 -1.85 -19.30
C GLY A 250 1.90 -2.40 -18.20
N GLY A 251 3.08 -1.82 -18.01
CA GLY A 251 3.98 -2.20 -16.90
C GLY A 251 4.64 -3.58 -16.99
N GLY A 252 4.64 -4.23 -18.16
CA GLY A 252 5.38 -5.49 -18.41
C GLY A 252 4.70 -6.78 -17.93
N ARG A 253 3.59 -6.71 -17.19
CA ARG A 253 2.80 -7.86 -16.75
C ARG A 253 1.58 -8.06 -17.65
N THR A 254 1.46 -9.23 -18.27
CA THR A 254 0.33 -9.57 -19.15
C THR A 254 -0.88 -10.05 -18.35
N ASP A 255 -2.08 -9.96 -18.94
CA ASP A 255 -3.29 -10.49 -18.29
C ASP A 255 -3.18 -12.01 -18.04
N LYS A 256 -2.48 -12.73 -18.93
CA LYS A 256 -2.23 -14.18 -18.78
C LYS A 256 -1.31 -14.49 -17.60
N ALA A 257 -0.28 -13.67 -17.38
CA ALA A 257 0.63 -13.83 -16.23
C ALA A 257 -0.12 -13.62 -14.91
N LEU A 258 -0.87 -12.52 -14.78
CA LEU A 258 -1.74 -12.27 -13.64
C LEU A 258 -2.72 -13.43 -13.42
N CYS A 259 -3.28 -13.99 -14.49
CA CYS A 259 -4.21 -15.11 -14.37
C CYS A 259 -3.55 -16.38 -13.80
N GLY A 260 -2.30 -16.67 -14.21
CA GLY A 260 -1.53 -17.76 -13.61
C GLY A 260 -1.30 -17.56 -12.12
N GLU A 261 -0.98 -16.34 -11.70
CA GLU A 261 -0.79 -16.00 -10.28
C GLU A 261 -2.08 -16.08 -9.47
N VAL A 262 -3.22 -15.69 -10.06
CA VAL A 262 -4.55 -15.87 -9.46
C VAL A 262 -4.86 -17.34 -9.24
N LEU A 263 -4.60 -18.19 -10.22
CA LEU A 263 -4.83 -19.63 -10.11
C LEU A 263 -3.89 -20.30 -9.10
N GLN A 264 -2.65 -19.81 -8.96
CA GLN A 264 -1.71 -20.28 -7.94
C GLN A 264 -2.12 -19.85 -6.52
N ALA A 265 -2.84 -18.74 -6.40
CA ALA A 265 -3.32 -18.21 -5.13
C ALA A 265 -4.61 -18.88 -4.60
N LEU A 266 -5.34 -19.59 -5.46
CA LEU A 266 -6.55 -20.36 -5.13
C LEU A 266 -6.20 -21.76 -4.61
#